data_AF-A0A1V6AQY7-F1
#
_entry.id   AF-A0A1V6AQY7-F1
#
_cell.length_a   1.000
_cell.length_b   1.000
_cell.length_c   1.000
_cell.angle_alpha   90.00
_cell.angle_beta   90.00
_cell.angle_gamma   90.00
#
_symmetry.space_group_name_H-M   'P 1'
#
loop_
_entity.id
_entity.type
_entity.pdbx_description
1 polymer ?
#
loop_
_entity_poly.entity_id
_entity_poly.type
_entity_poly.pdbx_seq_one_letter_code
_entity_poly.pdbx_strand_id
1 'polypeptide(L)'
;MEDSGEVHNKQIHELTEIYDESSGFGRRSTNSKARQQVVMIDGRGYERDKPSGEKVHNLTDIVDGDDLSRQLKDDVMKKAMEIIEKIAREMVPDIAERMIREEIEKIKAEKPDSMPETGEK
;
A
#
# COMPACT_ATOMS: atom_id res chain seq x y z
N MET A 1 72.07 33.36 2.04
CA MET A 1 70.93 34.28 2.16
C MET A 1 69.69 33.41 2.08
N GLU A 2 69.13 33.13 3.25
CA GLU A 2 67.92 32.34 3.43
C GLU A 2 66.73 33.30 3.29
N ASP A 3 65.79 33.02 2.39
CA ASP A 3 64.55 33.78 2.24
C ASP A 3 63.44 33.03 2.97
N SER A 4 63.16 33.46 4.18
CA SER A 4 62.13 32.94 5.06
C SER A 4 60.76 33.46 4.63
N GLY A 5 60.04 32.66 3.85
CA GLY A 5 58.64 32.90 3.47
C GLY A 5 57.71 32.75 4.69
N GLU A 6 57.21 33.88 5.16
CA GLU A 6 56.29 34.00 6.30
C GLU A 6 54.93 33.35 5.98
N VAL A 7 54.59 32.24 6.66
CA VAL A 7 53.29 31.59 6.50
C VAL A 7 52.26 32.33 7.35
N HIS A 8 51.45 33.18 6.72
CA HIS A 8 50.35 33.86 7.40
C HIS A 8 49.28 32.84 7.83
N ASN A 9 49.00 32.82 9.14
CA ASN A 9 47.93 32.07 9.78
C ASN A 9 46.58 32.39 9.09
N LYS A 10 46.04 31.43 8.33
CA LYS A 10 44.68 31.50 7.79
C LYS A 10 43.73 30.86 8.79
N GLN A 11 42.86 31.67 9.37
CA GLN A 11 41.78 31.26 10.26
C GLN A 11 40.82 30.34 9.47
N ILE A 12 40.54 29.14 9.99
CA ILE A 12 39.56 28.22 9.40
C ILE A 12 38.17 28.69 9.84
N HIS A 13 37.33 29.10 8.89
CA HIS A 13 35.94 29.50 9.14
C HIS A 13 35.01 28.31 8.86
N GLU A 14 34.11 27.99 9.79
CA GLU A 14 33.06 27.00 9.58
C GLU A 14 32.02 27.55 8.59
N LEU A 15 31.76 26.83 7.50
CA LEU A 15 30.90 27.24 6.37
C LEU A 15 29.38 27.29 6.69
N THR A 16 29.02 27.42 7.96
CA THR A 16 27.63 27.65 8.40
C THR A 16 27.34 29.15 8.55
N GLU A 17 28.14 30.00 7.90
CA GLU A 17 27.97 31.45 7.92
C GLU A 17 26.71 31.84 7.15
N ILE A 18 25.70 32.27 7.91
CA ILE A 18 24.52 32.97 7.39
C ILE A 18 25.02 34.27 6.74
N TYR A 19 25.04 34.31 5.41
CA TYR A 19 25.41 35.50 4.65
C TYR A 19 24.34 36.60 4.82
N ASP A 20 24.71 37.78 5.32
CA ASP A 20 23.87 38.99 5.24
C ASP A 20 24.28 39.77 3.97
N GLU A 21 23.51 39.61 2.89
CA GLU A 21 23.72 40.30 1.61
C GLU A 21 23.42 41.81 1.74
N SER A 22 24.35 42.58 2.28
CA SER A 22 24.32 44.04 2.19
C SER A 22 25.30 44.61 1.15
N SER A 23 26.12 43.77 0.50
CA SER A 23 27.15 44.25 -0.43
C SER A 23 27.43 43.27 -1.58
N GLY A 24 26.53 43.21 -2.56
CA GLY A 24 26.89 42.60 -3.85
C GLY A 24 25.71 42.33 -4.78
N PHE A 25 25.79 42.90 -5.98
CA PHE A 25 24.98 42.59 -7.17
C PHE A 25 23.52 43.06 -7.20
N GLY A 26 23.30 44.13 -7.96
CA GLY A 26 21.99 44.69 -8.21
C GLY A 26 21.09 43.81 -9.06
N ARG A 27 19.82 43.74 -8.66
CA ARG A 27 18.64 43.89 -9.52
C ARG A 27 17.44 44.28 -8.66
N ARG A 28 16.88 45.46 -8.95
CA ARG A 28 15.56 45.96 -8.56
C ARG A 28 15.21 45.80 -7.08
N SER A 29 15.61 46.80 -6.31
CA SER A 29 14.88 47.23 -5.12
C SER A 29 13.43 47.56 -5.51
N THR A 30 12.51 46.69 -5.13
CA THR A 30 11.19 47.11 -4.69
C THR A 30 10.82 46.34 -3.44
N ASN A 31 10.58 47.11 -2.37
CA ASN A 31 9.92 46.73 -1.13
C ASN A 31 10.85 46.36 0.05
N SER A 32 11.11 47.38 0.85
CA SER A 32 11.70 47.36 2.17
C SER A 32 10.79 46.69 3.21
N LYS A 33 10.52 45.38 3.11
CA LYS A 33 9.82 44.62 4.15
C LYS A 33 10.33 43.17 4.25
N ALA A 34 10.93 42.89 5.41
CA ALA A 34 11.41 41.60 5.92
C ALA A 34 12.66 41.03 5.24
N ARG A 35 13.74 40.92 6.03
CA ARG A 35 14.94 40.12 5.73
C ARG A 35 14.51 38.68 5.46
N GLN A 36 14.40 38.32 4.19
CA GLN A 36 14.01 36.98 3.76
C GLN A 36 15.25 36.09 3.86
N GLN A 37 15.26 35.17 4.81
CA GLN A 37 16.41 34.29 5.06
C GLN A 37 16.48 33.24 3.96
N VAL A 38 17.52 33.31 3.13
CA VAL A 38 17.81 32.33 2.07
C VAL A 38 18.77 31.28 2.62
N VAL A 39 18.47 30.00 2.39
CA VAL A 39 19.34 28.87 2.77
C VAL A 39 19.94 28.26 1.50
N MET A 40 21.24 28.04 1.50
CA MET A 40 21.97 27.42 0.39
C MET A 40 22.04 25.90 0.58
N ILE A 41 21.52 25.14 -0.37
CA ILE A 41 21.61 23.66 -0.39
C ILE A 41 22.06 23.22 -1.79
N ASP A 42 23.19 22.51 -1.89
CA ASP A 42 23.74 22.00 -3.15
C ASP A 42 23.89 23.07 -4.26
N GLY A 43 24.40 24.25 -3.88
CA GLY A 43 24.61 25.37 -4.81
C GLY A 43 23.33 26.07 -5.28
N ARG A 44 22.15 25.74 -4.73
CA ARG A 44 20.88 26.38 -5.05
C ARG A 44 20.36 27.14 -3.82
N GLY A 45 19.90 28.37 -4.05
CA GLY A 45 19.27 29.20 -3.03
C GLY A 45 17.81 28.85 -2.85
N TYR A 46 17.43 28.51 -1.62
CA TYR A 46 16.04 28.25 -1.24
C TYR A 46 15.58 29.35 -0.30
N GLU A 47 14.50 30.03 -0.67
CA GLU A 47 13.85 30.98 0.22
C GLU A 47 13.05 30.23 1.27
N ARG A 48 13.18 30.65 2.54
CA ARG A 48 12.33 30.12 3.59
C ARG A 48 10.96 30.75 3.49
N ASP A 49 10.02 30.01 2.92
CA ASP A 49 8.60 30.35 3.00
C ASP A 49 8.16 30.39 4.46
N LYS A 50 7.27 31.33 4.80
CA LYS A 50 6.60 31.33 6.11
C LYS A 50 5.88 29.99 6.24
N PRO A 51 5.89 29.33 7.41
CA PRO A 51 5.13 28.11 7.59
C PRO A 51 3.66 28.44 7.28
N SER A 52 3.17 27.99 6.12
CA SER A 52 1.74 27.94 5.88
C SER A 52 1.19 26.97 6.91
N GLY A 53 0.04 27.26 7.50
CA GLY A 53 -0.62 26.35 8.45
C GLY A 53 -1.07 25.02 7.81
N GLU A 54 -0.68 24.76 6.56
CA GLU A 54 -0.94 23.53 5.84
C GLU A 54 0.02 22.44 6.35
N LYS A 55 -0.59 21.34 6.78
CA LYS A 55 0.12 20.18 7.29
C LYS A 55 0.88 19.51 6.14
N VAL A 56 2.21 19.49 6.22
CA VAL A 56 3.04 18.71 5.29
C VAL A 56 2.88 17.23 5.63
N HIS A 57 2.37 16.45 4.68
CA HIS A 57 2.18 15.01 4.84
C HIS A 57 3.34 14.24 4.18
N ASN A 58 3.80 13.17 4.82
CA ASN A 58 4.75 12.24 4.21
C ASN A 58 4.02 11.35 3.19
N LEU A 59 4.65 11.07 2.05
CA LEU A 59 4.06 10.29 0.95
C LEU A 59 3.71 8.83 1.30
N THR A 60 4.11 8.35 2.48
CA THR A 60 3.76 7.04 3.04
C THR A 60 2.46 7.05 3.86
N ASP A 61 1.91 8.21 4.21
CA ASP A 61 0.79 8.31 5.17
C ASP A 61 -0.60 8.23 4.55
N ILE A 62 -0.72 7.98 3.24
CA ILE A 62 -2.02 7.87 2.56
C ILE A 62 -2.09 6.55 1.80
N VAL A 63 -2.40 5.50 2.55
CA VAL A 63 -3.05 4.31 2.00
C VAL A 63 -4.28 4.11 2.85
N ASP A 64 -5.46 4.41 2.30
CA ASP A 64 -6.73 4.13 2.96
C ASP A 64 -6.84 2.62 3.19
N GLY A 65 -6.55 2.16 4.42
CA GLY A 65 -6.50 0.74 4.79
C GLY A 65 -7.83 -0.01 4.58
N ASP A 66 -8.92 0.73 4.43
CA ASP A 66 -10.25 0.20 4.18
C ASP A 66 -10.39 -0.39 2.77
N ASP A 67 -9.68 0.14 1.76
CA ASP A 67 -9.78 -0.35 0.39
C ASP A 67 -8.96 -1.62 0.16
N LEU A 68 -7.74 -1.69 0.71
CA LEU A 68 -6.93 -2.92 0.67
C LEU A 68 -7.58 -4.06 1.45
N SER A 69 -8.18 -3.77 2.61
CA SER A 69 -8.83 -4.81 3.42
C SER A 69 -10.08 -5.39 2.73
N ARG A 70 -10.85 -4.56 2.01
CA ARG A 70 -11.98 -5.01 1.19
C ARG A 70 -11.52 -5.88 0.02
N GLN A 71 -10.52 -5.43 -0.74
CA GLN A 71 -9.99 -6.20 -1.87
C GLN A 71 -9.44 -7.56 -1.42
N LEU A 72 -8.67 -7.58 -0.32
CA LEU A 72 -8.14 -8.83 0.23
C LEU A 72 -9.27 -9.78 0.68
N LYS A 73 -10.31 -9.25 1.32
CA LYS A 73 -11.45 -10.06 1.76
C LYS A 73 -12.18 -10.70 0.58
N ASP A 74 -12.40 -9.92 -0.50
CA ASP A 74 -13.10 -10.41 -1.69
C ASP A 74 -12.28 -11.49 -2.41
N ASP A 75 -10.96 -11.31 -2.52
CA ASP A 75 -10.06 -12.29 -3.12
C ASP A 75 -9.99 -13.60 -2.31
N VAL A 76 -9.92 -13.49 -0.98
CA VAL A 76 -9.96 -14.65 -0.08
C VAL A 76 -11.28 -15.39 -0.22
N MET A 77 -12.41 -14.67 -0.26
CA MET A 77 -13.73 -15.27 -0.41
C MET A 77 -13.86 -15.99 -1.76
N LYS A 78 -13.37 -15.38 -2.84
CA LYS A 78 -13.37 -15.98 -4.18
C LYS A 78 -12.55 -17.27 -4.21
N LYS A 79 -11.34 -17.25 -3.61
CA LYS A 79 -10.49 -18.45 -3.51
C LYS A 79 -11.14 -19.55 -2.68
N ALA A 80 -11.79 -19.20 -1.58
CA ALA A 80 -12.53 -20.15 -0.77
C ALA A 80 -13.68 -20.81 -1.56
N MET A 81 -14.44 -20.03 -2.33
CA MET A 81 -15.51 -20.55 -3.19
C MET A 81 -14.96 -21.51 -4.27
N GLU A 82 -13.86 -21.16 -4.93
CA GLU A 82 -13.22 -22.04 -5.93
C GLU A 82 -12.80 -23.39 -5.33
N ILE A 83 -12.27 -23.39 -4.09
CA ILE A 83 -11.87 -24.62 -3.39
C ILE A 83 -13.10 -25.44 -3.00
N ILE A 84 -14.13 -24.81 -2.44
CA ILE A 84 -15.37 -25.48 -2.05
C ILE A 84 -16.05 -26.09 -3.27
N GLU A 85 -16.08 -25.39 -4.41
CA GLU A 85 -16.67 -25.91 -5.65
C GLU A 85 -15.94 -27.18 -6.12
N LYS A 86 -14.61 -27.20 -6.08
CA LYS A 86 -13.82 -28.39 -6.43
C LYS A 86 -14.14 -29.57 -5.51
N ILE A 87 -14.12 -29.33 -4.20
CA ILE A 87 -14.46 -30.36 -3.21
C ILE A 87 -15.89 -30.86 -3.41
N ALA A 88 -16.85 -29.96 -3.64
CA ALA A 88 -18.23 -30.32 -3.85
C ALA A 88 -18.42 -31.18 -5.10
N ARG A 89 -17.76 -30.85 -6.22
CA ARG A 89 -17.84 -31.63 -7.46
C ARG A 89 -17.26 -33.03 -7.31
N GLU A 90 -16.28 -33.23 -6.43
CA GLU A 90 -15.70 -34.54 -6.14
C GLU A 90 -16.52 -35.34 -5.13
N MET A 91 -16.97 -34.72 -4.04
CA MET A 91 -17.60 -35.42 -2.92
C MET A 91 -19.12 -35.57 -3.04
N VAL A 92 -19.82 -34.57 -3.59
CA VAL A 92 -21.30 -34.55 -3.59
C VAL A 92 -21.90 -35.68 -4.43
N PRO A 93 -21.38 -36.06 -5.61
CA PRO A 93 -21.97 -37.15 -6.39
C PRO A 93 -22.04 -38.46 -5.61
N ASP A 94 -20.94 -38.86 -4.98
CA ASP A 94 -20.87 -40.11 -4.20
C ASP A 94 -21.80 -40.07 -2.98
N ILE A 95 -21.84 -38.94 -2.27
CA ILE A 95 -22.76 -38.77 -1.13
C ILE A 95 -24.21 -38.86 -1.59
N ALA A 96 -24.56 -38.16 -2.68
CA ALA A 96 -25.91 -38.17 -3.23
C ALA A 96 -26.34 -39.56 -3.69
N GLU A 97 -25.47 -40.30 -4.37
CA GLU A 97 -25.75 -41.67 -4.80
C GLU A 97 -26.07 -42.58 -3.61
N ARG A 98 -25.23 -42.53 -2.56
CA ARG A 98 -25.43 -43.34 -1.35
C ARG A 98 -26.74 -42.99 -0.66
N MET A 99 -27.02 -41.71 -0.49
CA MET A 99 -28.28 -41.26 0.12
C MET A 99 -29.51 -41.70 -0.69
N ILE A 100 -29.48 -41.56 -2.02
CA ILE A 100 -30.60 -41.96 -2.88
C ILE A 100 -30.80 -43.48 -2.82
N ARG A 101 -29.72 -44.27 -2.86
CA ARG A 101 -29.80 -45.74 -2.77
C ARG A 101 -30.43 -46.17 -1.45
N GLU A 102 -29.95 -45.63 -0.34
CA GLU A 102 -30.49 -45.92 0.99
C GLU A 102 -31.98 -45.55 1.08
N GLU A 103 -32.38 -44.43 0.50
CA GLU A 103 -33.78 -44.01 0.52
C GLU A 103 -34.68 -44.90 -0.33
N ILE A 104 -34.20 -45.37 -1.49
CA ILE A 104 -34.91 -46.34 -2.32
C ILE A 104 -35.08 -47.68 -1.59
N GLU A 105 -34.05 -48.15 -0.89
CA GLU A 105 -34.11 -49.41 -0.13
C GLU A 105 -35.13 -49.34 1.00
N LYS A 106 -35.22 -48.21 1.73
CA LYS A 106 -36.27 -47.99 2.73
C LYS A 106 -37.66 -48.06 2.10
N ILE A 107 -37.87 -47.37 0.98
CA ILE A 107 -39.16 -47.39 0.28
C ILE A 107 -39.53 -48.81 -0.16
N LYS A 108 -38.58 -49.59 -0.67
CA LYS A 108 -38.80 -51.00 -1.06
C LYS A 108 -39.08 -51.90 0.13
N ALA A 109 -38.44 -51.67 1.27
CA ALA A 109 -38.70 -52.42 2.49
C ALA A 109 -40.10 -52.12 3.06
N GLU A 110 -40.57 -50.87 2.93
CA GLU A 110 -41.90 -50.45 3.36
C GLU A 110 -43.01 -50.85 2.39
N LYS A 111 -42.68 -51.00 1.10
CA LYS A 111 -43.55 -51.57 0.05
C LYS A 111 -42.90 -52.82 -0.55
N PRO A 112 -42.98 -53.99 0.11
CA PRO A 112 -42.65 -55.25 -0.55
C PRO A 112 -43.59 -55.38 -1.76
N ASP A 113 -43.00 -55.47 -2.95
CA ASP A 113 -43.67 -55.40 -4.24
C ASP A 113 -45.10 -55.97 -4.23
N SER A 114 -46.06 -55.12 -4.55
CA SER A 114 -47.32 -55.56 -5.12
C SER A 114 -47.03 -56.28 -6.44
N MET A 115 -46.98 -57.61 -6.32
CA MET A 115 -47.07 -58.66 -7.34
C MET A 115 -45.82 -58.93 -8.22
N PRO A 116 -45.30 -60.18 -8.22
CA PRO A 116 -44.56 -60.68 -9.37
C PRO A 116 -45.53 -60.76 -10.55
N GLU A 117 -45.15 -60.18 -11.69
CA GLU A 117 -45.86 -60.41 -12.95
C GLU A 117 -45.95 -61.91 -13.19
N THR A 118 -47.16 -62.44 -13.08
CA THR A 118 -47.50 -63.78 -13.54
C THR A 118 -47.26 -63.80 -15.05
N GLY A 119 -46.11 -64.31 -15.46
CA GLY A 119 -45.88 -64.75 -16.82
C GLY A 119 -46.88 -65.86 -17.12
N GLU A 120 -47.92 -65.51 -17.87
CA GLU A 120 -48.90 -66.45 -18.40
C GLU A 120 -48.26 -67.41 -19.41
N LYS A 121 -48.53 -68.71 -19.17
CA LYS A 121 -48.63 -69.87 -20.08
C LYS A 121 -47.47 -70.22 -21.02
#